data_AF-A0AA95HDU8-F1
#
_entry.id   AF-A0AA95HDU8-F1
#
_cell.length_a   1.000
_cell.length_b   1.000
_cell.length_c   1.000
_cell.angle_alpha   90.00
_cell.angle_beta   90.00
_cell.angle_gamma   90.00
#
_symmetry.space_group_name_H-M   'P 1'
#
loop_
_entity.id
_entity.type
_entity.pdbx_description
1 polymer ?
#
loop_
_entity_poly.entity_id
_entity_poly.type
_entity_poly.pdbx_seq_one_letter_code
_entity_poly.pdbx_strand_id
1 'polypeptide(L)'
;MQTLRDIITNILDPLGIVIGLILAIPVFWTWYQVVWGNRRRYRQYLQAIRTAPGNRPAILIIDLLPGRNIRAAVENYCQQHNSLRDIPRDRIFYLQRDGLGTYEIDRFKSDVRQQVGEMYAQGVDRIHYFHAGPGMAAAMVGAELGNGCPVLLYHHEGEGYHNVGLLKLPPALAYSGVEHG
;
A
#
# COMPACT_ATOMS: atom_id res chain seq x y z
N MET A 1 41.07 -11.31 45.24
CA MET A 1 40.41 -11.49 43.93
C MET A 1 38.95 -11.97 44.02
N GLN A 2 38.49 -12.54 45.14
CA GLN A 2 37.06 -12.90 45.32
C GLN A 2 36.15 -11.69 45.60
N THR A 3 36.60 -10.72 46.39
CA THR A 3 35.83 -9.52 46.78
C THR A 3 35.45 -8.59 45.61
N LEU A 4 36.29 -8.49 44.57
CA LEU A 4 36.01 -7.70 43.37
C LEU A 4 35.00 -8.39 42.44
N ARG A 5 35.01 -9.73 42.37
CA ARG A 5 34.01 -10.49 41.61
C ARG A 5 32.63 -10.38 42.25
N ASP A 6 32.55 -10.47 43.58
CA ASP A 6 31.28 -10.40 44.31
C ASP A 6 30.60 -9.03 44.22
N ILE A 7 31.37 -7.93 44.12
CA ILE A 7 30.83 -6.57 43.94
C ILE A 7 30.30 -6.39 42.52
N ILE A 8 31.00 -6.93 41.51
CA ILE A 8 30.58 -6.85 40.11
C ILE A 8 29.30 -7.66 39.89
N THR A 9 29.20 -8.88 40.44
CA THR A 9 28.00 -9.72 40.26
C THR A 9 26.81 -9.31 41.14
N ASN A 10 27.01 -8.82 42.38
CA ASN A 10 25.87 -8.47 43.24
C ASN A 10 25.34 -7.03 43.05
N ILE A 11 26.15 -6.10 42.55
CA ILE A 11 25.75 -4.67 42.46
C ILE A 11 25.64 -4.21 41.01
N LEU A 12 26.51 -4.67 40.11
CA LEU A 12 26.53 -4.22 38.72
C LEU A 12 25.42 -4.88 37.88
N ASP A 13 25.12 -6.16 38.10
CA ASP A 13 24.05 -6.89 37.39
C ASP A 13 22.64 -6.31 37.63
N PRO A 14 22.18 -6.04 38.88
CA PRO A 14 20.85 -5.47 39.08
C PRO A 14 20.74 -4.00 38.62
N LEU A 15 21.80 -3.20 38.74
CA LEU A 15 21.80 -1.81 38.25
C LEU A 15 21.78 -1.73 36.72
N GLY A 16 22.53 -2.59 36.03
CA GLY A 16 22.50 -2.69 34.58
C GLY A 16 21.13 -3.09 34.04
N ILE A 17 20.45 -4.04 34.70
CA ILE A 17 19.09 -4.46 34.35
C ILE A 17 18.09 -3.32 34.56
N VAL A 18 18.19 -2.57 35.67
CA VAL A 18 17.28 -1.45 35.96
C VAL A 18 17.46 -0.32 34.96
N ILE A 19 18.71 0.07 34.64
CA ILE A 19 19.00 1.10 33.65
C ILE A 19 18.55 0.66 32.26
N GLY A 20 18.82 -0.61 31.89
CA GLY A 20 18.37 -1.20 30.64
C GLY A 20 16.84 -1.21 30.50
N LEU A 21 16.11 -1.51 31.57
CA LEU A 21 14.65 -1.49 31.59
C LEU A 21 14.11 -0.05 31.44
N ILE A 22 14.70 0.91 32.13
CA ILE A 22 14.31 2.34 32.04
C ILE A 22 14.50 2.87 30.61
N LEU A 23 15.58 2.46 29.92
CA LEU A 23 15.83 2.85 28.54
C LEU A 23 14.97 2.07 27.53
N ALA A 24 14.62 0.82 27.82
CA ALA A 24 13.78 -0.01 26.95
C ALA A 24 12.32 0.45 26.91
N ILE A 25 11.79 0.97 28.02
CA ILE A 25 10.41 1.46 28.13
C ILE A 25 10.07 2.52 27.06
N PRO A 26 10.82 3.64 26.89
CA PRO A 26 10.50 4.66 25.90
C PRO A 26 10.67 4.14 24.46
N VAL A 27 11.64 3.26 24.20
CA VAL A 27 11.82 2.64 22.87
C VAL A 27 10.62 1.74 22.53
N PHE A 28 10.21 0.90 23.47
CA PHE A 28 9.06 0.01 23.30
C PHE A 28 7.75 0.79 23.20
N TRP A 29 7.60 1.86 24.00
CA TRP A 29 6.45 2.76 23.93
C TRP A 29 6.35 3.46 22.58
N THR A 30 7.46 4.00 22.07
CA THR A 30 7.52 4.68 20.77
C THR A 30 7.21 3.71 19.63
N TRP A 31 7.80 2.51 19.68
CA TRP A 31 7.51 1.44 18.71
C TRP A 31 6.03 1.02 18.76
N TYR A 32 5.48 0.80 19.95
CA TYR A 32 4.07 0.43 20.13
C TYR A 32 3.13 1.51 19.60
N GLN A 33 3.39 2.79 19.90
CA GLN A 33 2.56 3.90 19.44
C GLN A 33 2.59 4.05 17.91
N VAL A 34 3.76 3.92 17.28
CA VAL A 34 3.92 4.04 15.82
C VAL A 34 3.23 2.88 15.09
N VAL A 35 3.39 1.65 15.57
CA VAL A 35 2.80 0.46 14.95
C VAL A 35 1.28 0.42 15.15
N TRP A 36 0.79 0.77 16.34
CA TRP A 36 -0.65 0.68 16.66
C TRP A 36 -1.44 1.92 16.22
N GLY A 37 -0.85 3.12 16.33
CA GLY A 37 -1.49 4.39 16.00
C GLY A 37 -1.76 4.57 14.51
N ASN A 38 -0.80 4.21 13.66
CA ASN A 38 -0.96 4.26 12.21
C ASN A 38 -2.02 3.28 11.74
N ARG A 39 -2.13 2.09 12.36
CA ARG A 39 -3.09 1.06 11.95
C ARG A 39 -4.54 1.46 12.24
N ARG A 40 -4.82 2.17 13.33
CA ARG A 40 -6.18 2.63 13.67
C ARG A 40 -6.63 3.78 12.78
N ARG A 41 -5.76 4.77 12.55
CA ARG A 41 -6.05 5.91 11.66
C ARG A 41 -6.17 5.48 10.20
N TYR A 42 -5.32 4.55 9.76
CA TYR A 42 -5.43 3.90 8.46
C TYR A 42 -6.78 3.20 8.27
N ARG A 43 -7.23 2.43 9.27
CA ARG A 43 -8.55 1.78 9.23
C ARG A 43 -9.70 2.79 9.17
N GLN A 44 -9.63 3.88 9.94
CA GLN A 44 -10.63 4.95 9.90
C GLN A 44 -10.66 5.67 8.55
N TYR A 45 -9.48 5.93 7.97
CA TYR A 45 -9.38 6.52 6.63
C TYR A 45 -9.88 5.59 5.54
N LEU A 46 -9.55 4.29 5.61
CA LEU A 46 -10.12 3.27 4.73
C LEU A 46 -11.63 3.17 4.87
N GLN A 47 -12.16 3.27 6.10
CA GLN A 47 -13.60 3.32 6.33
C GLN A 47 -14.22 4.59 5.73
N ALA A 48 -13.62 5.77 5.92
CA ALA A 48 -14.09 7.02 5.34
C ALA A 48 -14.11 6.97 3.79
N ILE A 49 -13.07 6.40 3.18
CA ILE A 49 -13.06 6.10 1.73
C ILE A 49 -14.23 5.18 1.37
N ARG A 50 -14.46 4.10 2.13
CA ARG A 50 -15.56 3.16 1.88
C ARG A 50 -16.94 3.80 2.03
N THR A 51 -17.13 4.75 2.96
CA THR A 51 -18.44 5.32 3.30
C THR A 51 -18.76 6.64 2.59
N ALA A 52 -17.76 7.37 2.10
CA ALA A 52 -17.94 8.60 1.33
C ALA A 52 -17.15 8.50 0.01
N PRO A 53 -17.68 7.82 -1.01
CA PRO A 53 -17.10 7.90 -2.34
C PRO A 53 -17.26 9.34 -2.83
N GLY A 54 -16.13 10.02 -3.03
CA GLY A 54 -16.08 11.05 -4.05
C GLY A 54 -16.58 10.44 -5.37
N ASN A 55 -17.26 11.26 -6.17
CA ASN A 55 -18.19 10.80 -7.20
C ASN A 55 -17.56 10.21 -8.48
N ARG A 56 -16.26 9.84 -8.53
CA ARG A 56 -15.63 9.30 -9.76
C ARG A 56 -14.54 8.22 -9.54
N PRO A 57 -14.89 7.02 -9.06
CA PRO A 57 -13.95 5.89 -9.02
C PRO A 57 -13.61 5.36 -10.43
N ALA A 58 -12.39 4.83 -10.59
CA ALA A 58 -11.96 4.07 -11.76
C ALA A 58 -11.23 2.78 -11.37
N ILE A 59 -11.19 1.83 -12.29
CA ILE A 59 -10.50 0.55 -12.14
C ILE A 59 -9.31 0.54 -13.10
N LEU A 60 -8.12 0.21 -12.60
CA LEU A 60 -6.92 0.01 -13.41
C LEU A 60 -6.48 -1.45 -13.26
N ILE A 61 -6.42 -2.17 -14.37
CA ILE A 61 -6.04 -3.58 -14.44
C ILE A 61 -4.76 -3.67 -15.27
N ILE A 62 -3.69 -4.15 -14.64
CA ILE A 62 -2.42 -4.42 -15.32
C ILE A 62 -2.17 -5.93 -15.32
N ASP A 63 -2.04 -6.47 -16.52
CA ASP A 63 -1.82 -7.89 -16.77
C ASP A 63 -0.56 -8.07 -17.59
N LEU A 64 0.47 -8.61 -16.95
CA LEU A 64 1.77 -8.91 -17.53
C LEU A 64 2.05 -10.42 -17.54
N LEU A 65 1.06 -11.25 -17.20
CA LEU A 65 1.21 -12.70 -17.19
C LEU A 65 0.93 -13.26 -18.59
N PRO A 66 1.91 -13.95 -19.22
CA PRO A 66 1.72 -14.48 -20.56
C PRO A 66 0.62 -15.54 -20.59
N GLY A 67 -0.32 -15.41 -21.54
CA GLY A 67 -1.41 -16.36 -21.72
C GLY A 67 -2.47 -16.36 -20.61
N ARG A 68 -2.44 -15.41 -19.68
CA ARG A 68 -3.50 -15.20 -18.69
C ARG A 68 -4.23 -13.90 -19.03
N ASN A 69 -5.53 -13.89 -18.80
CA ASN A 69 -6.34 -12.69 -18.88
C ASN A 69 -7.06 -12.52 -17.54
N ILE A 70 -6.58 -11.60 -16.71
CA ILE A 70 -7.18 -11.33 -15.40
C ILE A 70 -8.42 -10.43 -15.49
N ARG A 71 -8.71 -9.83 -16.65
CA ARG A 71 -9.83 -8.91 -16.82
C ARG A 71 -11.15 -9.59 -16.46
N ALA A 72 -11.38 -10.81 -16.94
CA ALA A 72 -12.60 -11.56 -16.64
C ALA A 72 -12.74 -11.84 -15.13
N ALA A 73 -11.64 -12.19 -14.45
CA ALA A 73 -11.64 -12.43 -13.01
C ALA A 73 -11.92 -11.14 -12.22
N VAL A 74 -11.34 -10.02 -12.63
CA VAL A 74 -11.58 -8.72 -12.01
C VAL A 74 -13.01 -8.23 -12.26
N GLU A 75 -13.54 -8.39 -13.48
CA GLU A 75 -14.92 -8.02 -13.80
C GLU A 75 -15.92 -8.85 -12.99
N ASN A 76 -15.70 -10.16 -12.85
CA ASN A 76 -16.50 -11.03 -11.98
C ASN A 76 -16.43 -10.58 -10.51
N TYR A 77 -15.24 -10.25 -10.03
CA TYR A 77 -15.04 -9.73 -8.67
C TYR A 77 -15.79 -8.40 -8.46
N CYS A 78 -15.75 -7.50 -9.44
CA CYS A 78 -16.46 -6.22 -9.39
C CYS A 78 -17.98 -6.41 -9.35
N GLN A 79 -18.53 -7.39 -10.08
CA GLN A 79 -19.97 -7.69 -10.04
C GLN A 79 -20.43 -8.21 -8.68
N GLN A 80 -19.56 -8.92 -7.96
CA GLN A 80 -19.85 -9.48 -6.64
C GLN A 80 -19.77 -8.45 -5.51
N HIS A 81 -19.15 -7.29 -5.74
CA HIS A 81 -18.92 -6.26 -4.71
C HIS A 81 -19.66 -4.97 -5.05
N ASN A 82 -20.66 -4.62 -4.22
CA ASN A 82 -21.52 -3.44 -4.42
C ASN A 82 -20.73 -2.14 -4.66
N SER A 83 -19.59 -1.94 -3.99
CA SER A 83 -18.77 -0.73 -4.15
C SER A 83 -18.02 -0.62 -5.48
N LEU A 84 -17.89 -1.71 -6.23
CA LEU A 84 -17.19 -1.79 -7.51
C LEU A 84 -18.17 -1.92 -8.69
N ARG A 85 -19.36 -2.47 -8.44
CA ARG A 85 -20.39 -2.72 -9.45
C ARG A 85 -20.89 -1.44 -10.13
N ASP A 86 -20.94 -0.34 -9.39
CA ASP A 86 -21.46 0.94 -9.87
C ASP A 86 -20.44 1.74 -10.70
N ILE A 87 -19.20 1.23 -10.83
CA ILE A 87 -18.16 1.86 -11.66
C ILE A 87 -18.50 1.60 -13.13
N PRO A 88 -18.73 2.64 -13.95
CA PRO A 88 -19.08 2.44 -15.33
C PRO A 88 -17.89 1.95 -16.16
N ARG A 89 -18.20 1.22 -17.24
CA ARG A 89 -17.21 0.46 -18.03
C ARG A 89 -16.18 1.33 -18.74
N ASP A 90 -16.54 2.57 -19.05
CA ASP A 90 -15.67 3.59 -19.63
C ASP A 90 -14.54 4.03 -18.68
N ARG A 91 -14.68 3.74 -17.38
CA ARG A 91 -13.68 3.97 -16.33
C ARG A 91 -12.93 2.71 -15.92
N ILE A 92 -12.96 1.68 -16.76
CA ILE A 92 -12.16 0.45 -16.60
C ILE A 92 -11.01 0.50 -17.60
N PHE A 93 -9.82 0.75 -17.09
CA PHE A 93 -8.58 0.81 -17.86
C PHE A 93 -7.89 -0.55 -17.76
N TYR A 94 -7.58 -1.12 -18.92
CA TYR A 94 -6.91 -2.41 -19.02
C TYR A 94 -5.63 -2.27 -19.83
N LEU A 95 -4.52 -2.73 -19.26
CA LEU A 95 -3.25 -2.82 -19.93
C LEU A 95 -2.77 -4.27 -19.88
N GLN A 96 -2.77 -4.93 -21.04
CA GLN A 96 -2.28 -6.30 -21.19
C GLN A 96 -0.96 -6.32 -21.96
N ARG A 97 0.02 -7.07 -21.47
CA ARG A 97 1.24 -7.44 -22.19
C ARG A 97 1.70 -8.85 -21.83
N ASP A 98 2.35 -9.51 -22.77
CA ASP A 98 2.97 -10.81 -22.54
C ASP A 98 4.39 -10.61 -21.98
N GLY A 99 4.47 -10.37 -20.67
CA GLY A 99 5.73 -10.13 -19.97
C GLY A 99 6.27 -8.71 -20.10
N LEU A 100 7.46 -8.51 -19.51
CA LEU A 100 8.15 -7.23 -19.50
C LEU A 100 9.63 -7.47 -19.84
N GLY A 101 10.00 -7.30 -21.12
CA GLY A 101 11.40 -7.36 -21.52
C GLY A 101 12.19 -6.13 -21.05
N THR A 102 13.51 -6.26 -20.89
CA THR A 102 14.40 -5.16 -20.46
C THR A 102 14.28 -3.91 -21.34
N TYR A 103 14.09 -4.09 -22.65
CA TYR A 103 13.96 -2.99 -23.62
C TYR A 103 12.53 -2.41 -23.72
N GLU A 104 11.57 -3.01 -23.03
CA GLU A 104 10.16 -2.64 -23.12
C GLU A 104 9.69 -1.81 -21.92
N ILE A 105 10.56 -1.61 -20.93
CA ILE A 105 10.27 -0.89 -19.69
C ILE A 105 9.89 0.56 -19.99
N ASP A 106 10.64 1.26 -20.85
CA ASP A 106 10.34 2.66 -21.19
C ASP A 106 9.00 2.79 -21.91
N ARG A 107 8.70 1.86 -22.81
CA ARG A 107 7.43 1.82 -23.52
C ARG A 107 6.28 1.51 -22.56
N PHE A 108 6.47 0.53 -21.67
CA PHE A 108 5.51 0.20 -20.62
C PHE A 108 5.24 1.41 -19.71
N LYS A 109 6.29 2.13 -19.32
CA LYS A 109 6.17 3.36 -18.53
C LYS A 109 5.39 4.44 -19.27
N SER A 110 5.66 4.62 -20.56
CA SER A 110 4.90 5.56 -21.40
C SER A 110 3.42 5.18 -21.44
N ASP A 111 3.10 3.91 -21.65
CA ASP A 111 1.72 3.43 -21.74
C ASP A 111 0.99 3.59 -20.39
N VAL A 112 1.64 3.25 -19.28
CA VAL A 112 1.12 3.46 -17.92
C VAL A 112 0.87 4.94 -17.68
N ARG A 113 1.83 5.81 -18.00
CA ARG A 113 1.68 7.25 -17.82
C ARG A 113 0.56 7.83 -18.67
N GLN A 114 0.39 7.32 -19.89
CA GLN A 114 -0.72 7.70 -20.75
C GLN A 114 -2.07 7.30 -20.13
N GLN A 115 -2.24 6.04 -19.72
CA GLN A 115 -3.49 5.59 -19.09
C GLN A 115 -3.79 6.37 -17.80
N VAL A 116 -2.78 6.58 -16.95
CA VAL A 116 -2.93 7.39 -15.73
C VAL A 116 -3.32 8.84 -16.06
N GLY A 117 -2.75 9.42 -17.11
CA GLY A 117 -3.13 10.74 -17.61
C GLY A 117 -4.58 10.80 -18.09
N GLU A 118 -5.03 9.80 -18.84
CA GLU A 118 -6.43 9.66 -19.28
C GLU A 118 -7.39 9.54 -18.10
N MET A 119 -7.03 8.75 -17.08
CA MET A 119 -7.80 8.63 -15.85
C MET A 119 -7.95 9.98 -15.13
N TYR A 120 -6.86 10.73 -14.98
CA TYR A 120 -6.94 12.05 -14.33
C TYR A 120 -7.69 13.07 -15.19
N ALA A 121 -7.59 13.01 -16.52
CA ALA A 121 -8.36 13.86 -17.42
C ALA A 121 -9.88 13.62 -17.29
N GLN A 122 -10.31 12.40 -16.94
CA GLN A 122 -11.70 12.08 -16.63
C GLN A 122 -12.15 12.53 -15.22
N GLY A 123 -11.25 13.14 -14.44
CA GLY A 123 -11.53 13.63 -13.09
C GLY A 123 -11.71 12.50 -12.07
N VAL A 124 -10.97 11.39 -12.25
CA VAL A 124 -10.97 10.26 -11.31
C VAL A 124 -10.42 10.69 -9.96
N ASP A 125 -11.18 10.43 -8.91
CA ASP A 125 -10.82 10.76 -7.53
C ASP A 125 -10.39 9.55 -6.70
N ARG A 126 -10.45 8.35 -7.27
CA ARG A 126 -10.05 7.08 -6.64
C ARG A 126 -9.74 6.01 -7.67
N ILE A 127 -8.66 5.27 -7.44
CA ILE A 127 -8.24 4.18 -8.34
C ILE A 127 -8.29 2.85 -7.59
N HIS A 128 -8.95 1.86 -8.21
CA HIS A 128 -8.92 0.47 -7.79
C HIS A 128 -7.93 -0.28 -8.68
N TYR A 129 -6.76 -0.59 -8.12
CA TYR A 129 -5.64 -1.16 -8.86
C TYR A 129 -5.56 -2.68 -8.68
N PHE A 130 -5.59 -3.39 -9.80
CA PHE A 130 -5.42 -4.84 -9.89
C PHE A 130 -4.16 -5.15 -10.69
N HIS A 131 -3.29 -6.01 -10.14
CA HIS A 131 -2.02 -6.36 -10.75
C HIS A 131 -1.86 -7.86 -10.93
N ALA A 132 -1.38 -8.26 -12.10
CA ALA A 132 -0.88 -9.60 -12.38
C ALA A 132 0.47 -9.49 -13.10
N GLY A 133 1.51 -10.08 -12.51
CA GLY A 133 2.84 -10.13 -13.12
C GLY A 133 3.95 -9.72 -12.16
N PRO A 134 5.16 -9.41 -12.67
CA PRO A 134 6.33 -9.14 -11.85
C PRO A 134 6.14 -7.96 -10.89
N GLY A 135 6.62 -8.09 -9.66
CA GLY A 135 6.50 -7.04 -8.63
C GLY A 135 7.20 -5.73 -9.01
N MET A 136 8.26 -5.79 -9.83
CA MET A 136 8.96 -4.60 -10.33
C MET A 136 8.04 -3.71 -11.18
N ALA A 137 7.19 -4.31 -12.02
CA ALA A 137 6.20 -3.56 -12.79
C ALA A 137 5.13 -2.92 -11.90
N ALA A 138 4.66 -3.64 -10.88
CA ALA A 138 3.74 -3.09 -9.89
C ALA A 138 4.33 -1.89 -9.14
N ALA A 139 5.61 -1.97 -8.76
CA ALA A 139 6.31 -0.88 -8.10
C ALA A 139 6.45 0.35 -9.01
N MET A 140 6.74 0.14 -10.30
CA MET A 140 6.83 1.22 -11.29
C MET A 140 5.48 1.92 -11.48
N VAL A 141 4.40 1.15 -11.60
CA VAL A 141 3.04 1.69 -11.69
C VAL A 141 2.67 2.43 -10.40
N GLY A 142 3.04 1.88 -9.25
CA GLY A 142 2.88 2.54 -7.95
C GLY A 142 3.61 3.88 -7.88
N ALA A 143 4.80 4.00 -8.48
CA ALA A 143 5.53 5.27 -8.53
C ALA A 143 4.79 6.33 -9.37
N GLU A 144 4.19 5.96 -10.50
CA GLU A 144 3.39 6.87 -11.34
C GLU A 144 2.08 7.29 -10.65
N LEU A 145 1.43 6.35 -9.96
CA LEU A 145 0.18 6.60 -9.24
C LEU A 145 0.36 7.36 -7.91
N GLY A 146 1.56 7.30 -7.31
CA GLY A 146 1.84 7.87 -5.98
C GLY A 146 1.72 9.39 -5.87
N ASN A 147 1.58 10.09 -7.01
CA ASN A 147 1.44 11.54 -7.09
C ASN A 147 -0.01 12.04 -7.23
N GLY A 148 -0.98 11.14 -7.43
CA GLY A 148 -2.36 11.54 -7.67
C GLY A 148 -3.33 11.11 -6.57
N CYS A 149 -4.51 10.63 -7.00
CA CYS A 149 -5.60 10.34 -6.09
C CYS A 149 -5.38 9.01 -5.32
N PRO A 150 -6.13 8.76 -4.23
CA PRO A 150 -5.98 7.54 -3.44
C PRO A 150 -6.15 6.26 -4.28
N VAL A 151 -5.14 5.39 -4.21
CA VAL A 151 -5.12 4.12 -4.94
C VAL A 151 -5.29 2.95 -3.97
N LEU A 152 -6.34 2.15 -4.15
CA LEU A 152 -6.59 0.91 -3.43
C LEU A 152 -6.00 -0.27 -4.20
N LEU A 153 -5.11 -1.01 -3.54
CA LEU A 153 -4.41 -2.16 -4.08
C LEU A 153 -5.22 -3.43 -3.84
N TYR A 154 -5.40 -4.23 -4.88
CA TYR A 154 -6.01 -5.54 -4.81
C TYR A 154 -4.98 -6.61 -5.19
N HIS A 155 -4.87 -7.63 -4.35
CA HIS A 155 -4.02 -8.78 -4.60
C HIS A 155 -4.88 -10.03 -4.76
N HIS A 156 -4.48 -10.91 -5.66
CA HIS A 156 -5.15 -12.17 -5.90
C HIS A 156 -4.57 -13.24 -4.98
N GLU A 157 -5.37 -13.76 -4.06
CA GLU A 157 -4.98 -14.82 -3.12
C GLU A 157 -6.02 -15.93 -3.14
N GLY A 158 -5.57 -17.17 -3.38
CA GLY A 158 -6.45 -18.33 -3.48
C GLY A 158 -7.50 -18.15 -4.59
N GLU A 159 -8.77 -18.07 -4.20
CA GLU A 159 -9.92 -18.04 -5.12
C GLU A 159 -10.43 -16.63 -5.46
N GLY A 160 -9.78 -15.56 -5.00
CA GLY A 160 -10.29 -14.22 -5.28
C GLY A 160 -9.33 -13.07 -5.01
N TYR A 161 -9.85 -11.87 -5.24
CA TYR A 161 -9.13 -10.64 -4.93
C TYR A 161 -9.45 -10.18 -3.52
N HIS A 162 -8.44 -9.69 -2.81
CA HIS A 162 -8.61 -8.99 -1.56
C HIS A 162 -7.95 -7.62 -1.63
N ASN A 163 -8.58 -6.65 -0.95
CA ASN A 163 -8.00 -5.32 -0.81
C ASN A 163 -6.84 -5.38 0.20
N VAL A 164 -5.62 -5.20 -0.29
CA VAL A 164 -4.40 -5.16 0.52
C VAL A 164 -4.30 -3.85 1.28
N GLY A 165 -4.74 -2.76 0.64
CA GLY A 165 -4.61 -1.46 1.25
C GLY A 165 -4.51 -0.27 0.30
N LEU A 166 -4.10 0.87 0.84
CA LEU A 166 -3.74 2.04 0.05
C LEU A 166 -2.27 2.00 -0.35
N LEU A 167 -2.00 2.43 -1.57
CA LEU A 167 -0.64 2.64 -2.06
C LEU A 167 0.12 3.70 -1.24
N LYS A 168 -0.55 4.82 -0.95
CA LYS A 168 0.01 5.93 -0.18
C LYS A 168 -1.05 6.52 0.74
N LEU A 169 -0.66 6.77 1.98
CA LEU A 169 -1.47 7.51 2.94
C LEU A 169 -1.47 9.00 2.55
N PRO A 170 -2.62 9.70 2.63
CA PRO A 170 -2.66 11.14 2.41
C PRO A 170 -1.73 11.88 3.37
N PRO A 171 -1.18 13.02 2.95
CA PRO A 171 -0.28 13.82 3.77
C PRO A 171 -0.90 14.26 5.11
N ALA A 172 -2.23 14.43 5.19
CA ALA A 172 -2.93 14.74 6.44
C ALA A 172 -2.72 13.69 7.55
N LEU A 173 -2.29 12.47 7.21
CA LEU A 173 -1.89 11.42 8.15
C LEU A 173 -0.37 11.27 8.29
N ALA A 174 0.41 11.85 7.37
CA ALA A 174 1.87 11.86 7.40
C ALA A 174 2.44 12.97 8.32
N TYR A 175 1.71 14.08 8.52
CA TYR A 175 2.12 15.20 9.39
C TYR A 175 1.93 14.96 10.90
N SER A 176 1.88 13.70 11.33
CA SER A 176 2.03 13.30 12.74
C SER A 176 3.39 12.61 12.97
N GLY A 177 4.33 12.75 12.05
CA GLY A 177 5.71 12.28 12.15
C GLY A 177 6.64 13.49 12.20
N VAL A 178 7.06 13.82 13.42
CA VAL A 178 8.16 14.69 13.82
C VAL A 178 9.17 14.96 12.70
N GLU A 179 9.18 16.19 12.19
CA GLU A 179 10.38 16.76 11.59
C GLU A 179 11.38 17.01 12.71
N HIS A 180 12.54 16.35 12.69
CA HIS A 180 13.79 16.94 13.18
C HIS A 180 14.92 16.40 12.31
N GLY A 181 15.65 17.35 11.70
CA GLY A 181 16.90 17.08 11.00
C GLY A 181 18.08 16.86 11.93
#